data_AF-A0AAW0DKH6-F1
#
_entry.id   AF-A0AAW0DKH6-F1
#
_cell.length_a   1.000
_cell.length_b   1.000
_cell.length_c   1.000
_cell.angle_alpha   90.00
_cell.angle_beta   90.00
_cell.angle_gamma   90.00
#
_symmetry.space_group_name_H-M   'P 1'
#
loop_
_entity.id
_entity.type
_entity.pdbx_description
1 polymer ?
#
loop_
_entity_poly.entity_id
_entity_poly.type
_entity_poly.pdbx_seq_one_letter_code
_entity_poly.pdbx_strand_id
1 'polypeptide(L)'
;MEALPSPERLGTTKFLDSYSAERVPVVAGMLGKTTAYMHQTFSNVENKGEGWKRDWTIRQFGINYRGSPIVLEGRYRGATEPIDSYRSGDDRTVHAGDRAPEAPGLQLADGRITSIFDFLDYVSHVVVIFGRGPTSVTENLCYPSRLVKSVLILPAGDSLGSDVGSIQDHTVLDAGGFAYRHYKVEEGDGLVVIIRPDGVPSLRVNQT
;
A
#
# COMPACT_ATOMS: atom_id res chain seq x y z
N MET A 1 -41.73 -0.88 -5.02
CA MET A 1 -40.52 -1.50 -4.44
C MET A 1 -39.46 -1.37 -5.51
N GLU A 2 -38.67 -0.31 -5.45
CA GLU A 2 -37.66 0.04 -6.46
C GLU A 2 -36.52 -0.98 -6.37
N ALA A 3 -36.21 -1.65 -7.48
CA ALA A 3 -35.13 -2.63 -7.52
C ALA A 3 -33.81 -1.91 -7.25
N LEU A 4 -33.06 -2.39 -6.25
CA LEU A 4 -31.70 -1.90 -6.00
C LEU A 4 -30.91 -1.98 -7.31
N PRO A 5 -30.17 -0.92 -7.69
CA PRO A 5 -29.38 -0.93 -8.91
C PRO A 5 -28.44 -2.14 -8.88
N SER A 6 -28.38 -2.86 -10.01
CA SER A 6 -27.48 -4.00 -10.18
C SER A 6 -26.03 -3.53 -9.93
N PRO A 7 -25.23 -4.26 -9.14
CA PRO A 7 -23.86 -3.85 -8.86
C PRO A 7 -23.09 -3.68 -10.17
N GLU A 8 -22.44 -2.53 -10.34
CA GLU A 8 -21.58 -2.29 -11.50
C GLU A 8 -20.47 -3.35 -11.52
N ARG A 9 -20.37 -4.08 -12.63
CA ARG A 9 -19.45 -5.21 -12.79
C ARG A 9 -18.04 -4.70 -13.15
N LEU A 10 -17.35 -4.13 -12.16
CA LEU A 10 -16.05 -3.46 -12.31
C LEU A 10 -14.83 -4.40 -12.22
N GLY A 11 -15.05 -5.70 -12.01
CA GLY A 11 -13.99 -6.69 -11.87
C GLY A 11 -14.42 -8.12 -12.20
N THR A 12 -13.45 -9.02 -12.33
CA THR A 12 -13.68 -10.46 -12.53
C THR A 12 -14.08 -11.12 -11.22
N THR A 13 -14.96 -12.12 -11.25
CA THR A 13 -15.39 -12.85 -10.04
C THR A 13 -14.23 -13.52 -9.29
N LYS A 14 -13.16 -13.89 -10.00
CA LYS A 14 -11.89 -14.39 -9.44
C LYS A 14 -11.22 -13.43 -8.46
N PHE A 15 -11.55 -12.13 -8.52
CA PHE A 15 -11.08 -11.17 -7.53
C PHE A 15 -11.60 -11.51 -6.13
N LEU A 16 -12.79 -12.12 -6.00
CA LEU A 16 -13.34 -12.51 -4.71
C LEU A 16 -12.55 -13.65 -4.05
N ASP A 17 -11.84 -14.46 -4.84
CA ASP A 17 -10.99 -15.54 -4.31
C ASP A 17 -9.82 -14.99 -3.48
N SER A 18 -9.40 -13.73 -3.73
CA SER A 18 -8.35 -13.08 -2.95
C SER A 18 -8.79 -12.84 -1.50
N TYR A 19 -10.08 -12.66 -1.23
CA TYR A 19 -10.56 -12.40 0.13
C TYR A 19 -10.16 -13.52 1.10
N SER A 20 -10.41 -14.77 0.71
CA SER A 20 -10.07 -15.93 1.55
C SER A 20 -8.56 -16.13 1.64
N ALA A 21 -7.85 -15.94 0.51
CA ALA A 21 -6.39 -16.03 0.47
C ALA A 21 -5.71 -14.98 1.39
N GLU A 22 -6.27 -13.78 1.50
CA GLU A 22 -5.74 -12.69 2.32
C GLU A 22 -6.16 -12.79 3.79
N ARG A 23 -7.43 -13.10 4.07
CA ARG A 23 -7.99 -13.01 5.43
C ARG A 23 -7.76 -14.24 6.29
N VAL A 24 -7.76 -15.45 5.71
CA VAL A 24 -7.59 -16.69 6.49
C VAL A 24 -6.23 -16.73 7.22
N PRO A 25 -5.08 -16.42 6.58
CA PRO A 25 -3.78 -16.39 7.26
C PRO A 25 -3.71 -15.36 8.39
N VAL A 26 -4.29 -14.17 8.18
CA VAL A 26 -4.37 -13.11 9.20
C VAL A 26 -5.17 -13.57 10.41
N VAL A 27 -6.34 -14.19 10.19
CA VAL A 27 -7.19 -14.71 11.28
C VAL A 27 -6.46 -15.83 12.03
N ALA A 28 -5.83 -16.75 11.32
CA ALA A 28 -5.03 -17.81 11.94
C ALA A 28 -3.89 -17.23 12.81
N GLY A 29 -3.19 -16.21 12.31
CA GLY A 29 -2.14 -15.50 13.05
C GLY A 29 -2.68 -14.80 14.31
N MET A 30 -3.83 -14.12 14.21
CA MET A 30 -4.47 -13.48 15.36
C MET A 30 -4.91 -14.50 16.41
N LEU A 31 -5.53 -15.60 15.98
CA LEU A 31 -5.95 -16.68 16.88
C LEU A 31 -4.74 -17.24 17.63
N GLY A 32 -3.66 -17.57 16.92
CA GLY A 32 -2.40 -18.03 17.54
C GLY A 32 -1.85 -17.06 18.58
N LYS A 33 -1.81 -15.76 18.28
CA LYS A 33 -1.38 -14.72 19.24
C LYS A 33 -2.32 -14.66 20.46
N THR A 34 -3.63 -14.63 20.25
CA THR A 34 -4.61 -14.57 21.36
C THR A 34 -4.57 -15.81 22.24
N THR A 35 -4.39 -17.02 21.67
CA THR A 35 -4.18 -18.27 22.42
C THR A 35 -2.91 -18.21 23.26
N ALA A 36 -1.81 -17.69 22.71
CA ALA A 36 -0.57 -17.51 23.48
C ALA A 36 -0.75 -16.55 24.68
N TYR A 37 -1.40 -15.40 24.48
CA TYR A 37 -1.71 -14.46 25.57
C TYR A 37 -2.68 -15.05 26.59
N MET A 38 -3.68 -15.81 26.15
CA MET A 38 -4.60 -16.54 27.02
C MET A 38 -3.80 -17.49 27.92
N HIS A 39 -2.93 -18.33 27.35
CA HIS A 39 -2.10 -19.23 28.14
C HIS A 39 -1.23 -18.47 29.14
N GLN A 40 -0.53 -17.41 28.71
CA GLN A 40 0.29 -16.59 29.62
C GLN A 40 -0.51 -15.96 30.76
N THR A 41 -1.75 -15.52 30.50
CA THR A 41 -2.62 -14.90 31.51
C THR A 41 -3.13 -15.91 32.52
N PHE A 42 -3.49 -17.12 32.08
CA PHE A 42 -4.11 -18.14 32.95
C PHE A 42 -3.11 -19.11 33.60
N SER A 43 -1.87 -19.22 33.09
CA SER A 43 -0.83 -20.12 33.65
C SER A 43 0.12 -19.44 34.66
N ASN A 44 0.24 -18.11 34.65
CA ASN A 44 1.15 -17.38 35.54
C ASN A 44 0.52 -17.02 36.89
N VAL A 45 0.61 -17.93 37.87
CA VAL A 45 0.17 -17.69 39.26
C VAL A 45 1.09 -16.68 39.98
N GLU A 46 2.37 -16.58 39.59
CA GLU A 46 3.38 -15.74 40.25
C GLU A 46 3.61 -14.37 39.58
N ASN A 47 3.42 -14.24 38.27
CA ASN A 47 3.64 -12.99 37.50
C ASN A 47 2.35 -12.51 36.81
N LYS A 48 1.38 -12.07 37.63
CA LYS A 48 0.04 -11.63 37.18
C LYS A 48 0.04 -10.51 36.12
N GLY A 49 1.15 -9.79 35.93
CA GLY A 49 1.23 -8.64 35.00
C GLY A 49 1.71 -8.95 33.58
N GLU A 50 2.36 -10.10 33.34
CA GLU A 50 3.00 -10.36 32.04
C GLU A 50 1.99 -10.70 30.93
N GLY A 51 0.92 -11.44 31.23
CA GLY A 51 -0.17 -11.70 30.27
C GLY A 51 -0.94 -10.44 29.84
N TRP A 52 -0.79 -9.33 30.58
CA TRP A 52 -1.38 -8.02 30.25
C TRP A 52 -0.44 -7.12 29.44
N LYS A 53 0.85 -7.46 29.35
CA LYS A 53 1.79 -6.73 28.48
C LYS A 53 1.45 -7.05 27.04
N ARG A 54 0.93 -6.05 26.33
CA ARG A 54 0.59 -6.19 24.92
C ARG A 54 1.72 -5.64 24.06
N ASP A 55 2.27 -6.51 23.23
CA ASP A 55 3.27 -6.12 22.25
C ASP A 55 2.67 -5.25 21.14
N TRP A 56 3.55 -4.69 20.30
CA TRP A 56 3.12 -3.91 19.14
C TRP A 56 2.43 -4.77 18.08
N THR A 57 2.67 -6.09 18.07
CA THR A 57 2.16 -7.01 17.04
C THR A 57 0.64 -7.17 17.11
N ILE A 58 0.03 -7.01 18.29
CA ILE A 58 -1.44 -7.00 18.42
C ILE A 58 -2.12 -5.73 17.91
N ARG A 59 -1.38 -4.66 17.62
CA ARG A 59 -1.94 -3.40 17.07
C ARG A 59 -2.35 -3.53 15.61
N GLN A 60 -2.10 -4.68 14.99
CA GLN A 60 -2.49 -4.99 13.62
C GLN A 60 -1.86 -4.06 12.57
N PHE A 61 -0.83 -3.27 12.93
CA PHE A 61 -0.09 -2.44 11.98
C PHE A 61 0.83 -3.26 11.07
N GLY A 62 1.24 -4.45 11.52
CA GLY A 62 2.07 -5.39 10.76
C GLY A 62 1.33 -6.25 9.73
N ILE A 63 0.01 -6.07 9.55
CA ILE A 63 -0.75 -6.93 8.64
C ILE A 63 -0.30 -6.73 7.18
N ASN A 64 -0.04 -7.84 6.48
CA ASN A 64 0.26 -7.85 5.05
C ASN A 64 -0.41 -9.00 4.30
N TYR A 65 -0.42 -8.85 2.97
CA TYR A 65 -1.02 -9.74 1.97
C TYR A 65 0.00 -10.17 0.91
N ARG A 66 1.29 -10.25 1.24
CA ARG A 66 2.41 -10.52 0.30
C ARG A 66 2.26 -11.82 -0.52
N GLY A 67 1.44 -12.77 -0.05
CA GLY A 67 1.14 -14.04 -0.74
C GLY A 67 -0.20 -14.09 -1.48
N SER A 68 -0.90 -12.97 -1.61
CA SER A 68 -2.19 -12.90 -2.29
C SER A 68 -2.04 -13.05 -3.81
N PRO A 69 -2.98 -13.72 -4.51
CA PRO A 69 -2.91 -13.89 -5.96
C PRO A 69 -3.03 -12.57 -6.75
N ILE A 70 -3.48 -11.49 -6.11
CA ILE A 70 -3.61 -10.15 -6.72
C ILE A 70 -2.50 -9.19 -6.29
N VAL A 71 -1.49 -9.69 -5.58
CA VAL A 71 -0.31 -8.94 -5.17
C VAL A 71 0.88 -9.39 -6.01
N LEU A 72 1.51 -8.44 -6.69
CA LEU A 72 2.65 -8.63 -7.58
C LEU A 72 3.81 -7.76 -7.13
N GLU A 73 4.83 -8.39 -6.54
CA GLU A 73 6.09 -7.73 -6.19
C GLU A 73 7.10 -7.93 -7.32
N GLY A 74 7.37 -6.85 -8.05
CA GLY A 74 8.31 -6.84 -9.18
C GLY A 74 9.72 -6.41 -8.80
N ARG A 75 9.91 -5.73 -7.64
CA ARG A 75 11.18 -5.16 -7.21
C ARG A 75 12.08 -6.17 -6.51
N TYR A 76 11.52 -7.02 -5.66
CA TYR A 76 12.25 -8.06 -4.93
C TYR A 76 11.98 -9.44 -5.55
N ARG A 77 12.64 -9.75 -6.67
CA ARG A 77 12.52 -11.06 -7.31
C ARG A 77 13.33 -12.11 -6.53
N GLY A 78 12.67 -13.17 -6.05
CA GLY A 78 13.36 -14.39 -5.57
C GLY A 78 13.35 -14.63 -4.05
N ALA A 79 12.73 -13.77 -3.25
CA ALA A 79 12.59 -14.00 -1.81
C ALA A 79 11.32 -14.82 -1.53
N THR A 80 11.43 -16.15 -1.60
CA THR A 80 10.37 -17.07 -1.13
C THR A 80 10.41 -17.13 0.39
N GLU A 81 10.07 -16.02 1.02
CA GLU A 81 10.07 -15.93 2.47
C GLU A 81 8.80 -16.54 3.07
N PRO A 82 8.88 -17.07 4.31
CA PRO A 82 7.68 -17.50 5.02
C PRO A 82 6.68 -16.35 5.09
N ILE A 83 5.43 -16.60 4.67
CA ILE A 83 4.34 -15.62 4.71
C ILE A 83 3.93 -15.44 6.16
N ASP A 84 4.63 -14.58 6.90
CA ASP A 84 4.17 -14.07 8.18
C ASP A 84 3.25 -12.88 7.94
N SER A 85 1.95 -13.10 8.16
CA SER A 85 0.90 -12.11 7.95
C SER A 85 0.99 -10.90 8.88
N TYR A 86 1.89 -10.86 9.87
CA TYR A 86 2.07 -9.77 10.83
C TYR A 86 3.43 -9.06 10.75
N ARG A 87 4.21 -9.30 9.69
CA ARG A 87 5.60 -8.83 9.57
C ARG A 87 5.81 -7.47 8.89
N SER A 88 4.74 -6.81 8.41
CA SER A 88 4.86 -5.54 7.69
C SER A 88 5.58 -4.49 8.56
N GLY A 89 6.69 -3.94 8.05
CA GLY A 89 7.47 -2.90 8.71
C GLY A 89 8.52 -3.38 9.71
N ASP A 90 8.58 -4.66 10.05
CA ASP A 90 9.60 -5.20 10.98
C ASP A 90 10.95 -5.44 10.28
N ASP A 91 10.89 -5.85 9.00
CA ASP A 91 12.07 -6.13 8.17
C ASP A 91 12.70 -4.86 7.55
N ARG A 92 12.19 -3.66 7.89
CA ARG A 92 12.59 -2.35 7.33
C ARG A 92 12.49 -2.25 5.81
N THR A 93 11.85 -3.23 5.18
CA THR A 93 11.52 -3.23 3.75
C THR A 93 10.07 -2.78 3.57
N VAL A 94 9.72 -2.49 2.33
CA VAL A 94 8.34 -2.28 1.91
C VAL A 94 8.12 -3.24 0.78
N HIS A 95 7.00 -3.96 0.78
CA HIS A 95 6.61 -4.89 -0.28
C HIS A 95 5.20 -4.62 -0.78
N ALA A 96 4.89 -5.09 -1.98
CA ALA A 96 3.52 -5.24 -2.42
C ALA A 96 2.80 -6.21 -1.46
N GLY A 97 1.59 -5.86 -1.06
CA GLY A 97 0.81 -6.55 -0.03
C GLY A 97 0.96 -5.95 1.37
N ASP A 98 1.93 -5.07 1.63
CA ASP A 98 1.97 -4.32 2.89
C ASP A 98 0.91 -3.22 2.92
N ARG A 99 0.81 -2.47 4.03
CA ARG A 99 0.08 -1.19 3.98
C ARG A 99 0.90 -0.14 3.25
N ALA A 100 0.23 0.70 2.45
CA ALA A 100 0.89 1.82 1.80
C ALA A 100 1.58 2.70 2.86
N PRO A 101 2.89 2.96 2.75
CA PRO A 101 3.56 3.88 3.65
C PRO A 101 2.95 5.26 3.54
N GLU A 102 2.64 5.89 4.67
CA GLU A 102 2.21 7.29 4.65
C GLU A 102 3.39 8.20 4.28
N ALA A 103 3.17 9.24 3.49
CA ALA A 103 4.19 10.23 3.19
C ALA A 103 3.61 11.65 3.24
N PRO A 104 3.78 12.37 4.36
CA PRO A 104 3.36 13.76 4.46
C PRO A 104 4.36 14.70 3.77
N GLY A 105 3.97 15.96 3.57
CA GLY A 105 4.90 16.98 3.06
C GLY A 105 5.04 16.97 1.53
N LEU A 106 4.06 16.40 0.83
CA LEU A 106 3.94 16.51 -0.62
C LEU A 106 3.38 17.88 -0.97
N GLN A 107 4.01 18.59 -1.89
CA GLN A 107 3.61 19.92 -2.30
C GLN A 107 2.93 19.89 -3.68
N LEU A 108 1.73 20.45 -3.75
CA LEU A 108 0.97 20.66 -4.98
C LEU A 108 1.45 21.90 -5.74
N ALA A 109 1.08 22.00 -7.01
CA ALA A 109 1.42 23.15 -7.86
C ALA A 109 0.92 24.51 -7.33
N ASP A 110 -0.16 24.50 -6.56
CA ASP A 110 -0.71 25.69 -5.89
C ASP A 110 -0.05 26.00 -4.54
N GLY A 111 0.99 25.24 -4.18
CA GLY A 111 1.75 25.40 -2.94
C GLY A 111 1.14 24.75 -1.71
N ARG A 112 -0.06 24.14 -1.81
CA ARG A 112 -0.65 23.39 -0.68
C ARG A 112 0.18 22.16 -0.36
N ILE A 113 0.20 21.81 0.92
CA ILE A 113 0.84 20.58 1.42
C ILE A 113 -0.24 19.51 1.60
N THR A 114 0.06 18.30 1.15
CA THR A 114 -0.79 17.11 1.20
C THR A 114 0.05 15.88 1.59
N SER A 115 -0.57 14.71 1.62
CA SER A 115 0.09 13.43 1.82
C SER A 115 -0.39 12.37 0.82
N ILE A 116 0.26 11.21 0.80
CA ILE A 116 -0.20 10.09 -0.04
C ILE A 116 -1.61 9.66 0.34
N PHE A 117 -1.93 9.63 1.64
CA PHE A 117 -3.26 9.20 2.09
C PHE A 117 -4.39 10.12 1.63
N ASP A 118 -4.13 11.40 1.37
CA ASP A 118 -5.14 12.32 0.83
C ASP A 118 -5.60 11.94 -0.59
N PHE A 119 -4.78 11.19 -1.34
CA PHE A 119 -5.13 10.72 -2.69
C PHE A 119 -5.91 9.40 -2.68
N LEU A 120 -5.83 8.63 -1.59
CA LEU A 120 -6.48 7.34 -1.45
C LEU A 120 -7.96 7.50 -1.14
N ASP A 121 -8.81 6.69 -1.77
CA ASP A 121 -10.22 6.58 -1.43
C ASP A 121 -10.70 5.12 -1.52
N TYR A 122 -11.97 4.90 -1.19
CA TYR A 122 -12.59 3.57 -1.13
C TYR A 122 -13.10 3.06 -2.49
N VAL A 123 -12.88 3.78 -3.58
CA VAL A 123 -13.43 3.50 -4.91
C VAL A 123 -12.35 3.26 -5.95
N SER A 124 -11.31 4.09 -5.93
CA SER A 124 -10.30 4.21 -6.98
C SER A 124 -8.99 3.55 -6.55
N HIS A 125 -8.33 2.90 -7.51
CA HIS A 125 -6.93 2.54 -7.36
C HIS A 125 -6.07 3.79 -7.58
N VAL A 126 -4.96 3.91 -6.87
CA VAL A 126 -4.04 5.03 -7.00
C VAL A 126 -2.70 4.53 -7.53
N VAL A 127 -2.32 5.00 -8.70
CA VAL A 127 -1.03 4.73 -9.34
C VAL A 127 -0.06 5.82 -8.91
N VAL A 128 0.87 5.47 -8.02
CA VAL A 128 1.94 6.35 -7.56
C VAL A 128 3.19 6.10 -8.38
N ILE A 129 3.74 7.16 -8.94
CA ILE A 129 4.86 7.12 -9.87
C ILE A 129 5.97 7.98 -9.28
N PHE A 130 7.13 7.39 -9.06
CA PHE A 130 8.34 8.09 -8.66
C PHE A 130 9.26 8.21 -9.88
N GLY A 131 9.87 9.38 -10.07
CA GLY A 131 10.83 9.64 -11.15
C GLY A 131 10.51 10.88 -11.98
N ARG A 132 11.32 11.12 -13.01
CA ARG A 132 11.19 12.27 -13.92
C ARG A 132 10.34 11.92 -15.14
N GLY A 133 9.02 11.99 -14.96
CA GLY A 133 8.04 12.02 -16.06
C GLY A 133 7.20 10.75 -16.24
N PRO A 134 6.12 10.83 -17.04
CA PRO A 134 5.31 9.69 -17.41
C PRO A 134 6.17 8.67 -18.17
N THR A 135 6.15 7.43 -17.71
CA THR A 135 6.77 6.32 -18.45
C THR A 135 5.83 5.82 -19.53
N SER A 136 6.36 5.06 -20.48
CA SER A 136 5.58 4.26 -21.45
C SER A 136 4.50 3.38 -20.80
N VAL A 137 4.65 3.08 -19.50
CA VAL A 137 3.62 2.40 -18.69
C VAL A 137 2.36 3.26 -18.65
N THR A 138 2.46 4.52 -18.23
CA THR A 138 1.32 5.46 -18.15
C THR A 138 0.71 5.81 -19.50
N GLU A 139 1.51 5.86 -20.55
CA GLU A 139 1.04 6.19 -21.90
C GLU A 139 0.05 5.15 -22.47
N ASN A 140 0.09 3.91 -21.95
CA ASN A 140 -0.78 2.81 -22.36
C ASN A 140 -1.88 2.49 -21.33
N LEU A 141 -1.98 3.25 -20.23
CA LEU A 141 -2.98 3.02 -19.18
C LEU A 141 -4.37 3.52 -19.66
N CYS A 142 -5.12 2.70 -20.40
CA CYS A 142 -6.51 2.98 -20.79
C CYS A 142 -7.49 2.47 -19.71
N TYR A 143 -7.76 3.29 -18.69
CA TYR A 143 -8.70 2.95 -17.62
C TYR A 143 -9.82 3.99 -17.49
N PRO A 144 -11.00 3.62 -16.96
CA PRO A 144 -12.03 4.59 -16.67
C PRO A 144 -11.51 5.58 -15.62
N SER A 145 -11.54 6.88 -15.93
CA SER A 145 -11.03 7.96 -15.06
C SER A 145 -11.61 7.98 -13.65
N ARG A 146 -12.77 7.33 -13.43
CA ARG A 146 -13.38 7.18 -12.10
C ARG A 146 -12.70 6.13 -11.22
N LEU A 147 -12.06 5.12 -11.81
CA LEU A 147 -11.58 3.92 -11.09
C LEU A 147 -10.08 3.94 -10.83
N VAL A 148 -9.34 4.80 -11.52
CA VAL A 148 -7.89 4.89 -11.40
C VAL A 148 -7.52 6.36 -11.32
N LYS A 149 -6.77 6.72 -10.28
CA LYS A 149 -6.10 8.00 -10.15
C LYS A 149 -4.60 7.82 -10.31
N SER A 150 -3.92 8.84 -10.79
CA SER A 150 -2.48 8.82 -11.00
C SER A 150 -1.80 10.01 -10.33
N VAL A 151 -0.72 9.73 -9.60
CA VAL A 151 0.06 10.70 -8.83
C VAL A 151 1.53 10.54 -9.17
N LEU A 152 2.12 11.56 -9.78
CA LEU A 152 3.57 11.65 -10.01
C LEU A 152 4.23 12.40 -8.87
N ILE A 153 5.24 11.78 -8.26
CA ILE A 153 6.02 12.31 -7.16
C ILE A 153 7.43 12.63 -7.64
N LEU A 154 7.71 13.93 -7.74
CA LEU A 154 9.02 14.46 -8.07
C LEU A 154 9.92 14.53 -6.82
N PRO A 155 11.24 14.31 -6.94
CA PRO A 155 12.16 14.40 -5.81
C PRO A 155 12.33 15.84 -5.34
N ALA A 156 12.79 16.02 -4.10
CA ALA A 156 13.07 17.34 -3.55
C ALA A 156 14.08 18.11 -4.42
N GLY A 157 13.76 19.37 -4.73
CA GLY A 157 14.61 20.22 -5.56
C GLY A 157 14.33 20.17 -7.07
N ASP A 158 13.41 19.32 -7.51
CA ASP A 158 12.83 19.46 -8.85
C ASP A 158 11.78 20.59 -8.87
N SER A 159 11.44 21.07 -10.07
CA SER A 159 10.43 22.10 -10.24
C SER A 159 9.13 21.50 -10.75
N LEU A 160 8.01 21.88 -10.14
CA LEU A 160 6.68 21.62 -10.69
C LEU A 160 6.53 22.41 -11.99
N GLY A 161 6.88 21.79 -13.11
CA GLY A 161 6.63 22.36 -14.44
C GLY A 161 5.13 22.48 -14.69
N SER A 162 4.72 23.52 -15.41
CA SER A 162 3.33 23.75 -15.81
C SER A 162 2.82 22.80 -16.90
N ASP A 163 3.65 21.85 -17.35
CA ASP A 163 3.37 20.99 -18.50
C ASP A 163 3.79 19.55 -18.18
N VAL A 164 2.98 18.88 -17.36
CA VAL A 164 3.02 17.42 -17.23
C VAL A 164 1.78 16.90 -17.93
N GLY A 165 1.99 16.17 -19.03
CA GLY A 165 0.97 15.85 -20.03
C GLY A 165 -0.31 15.21 -19.49
N SER A 166 -1.33 15.18 -20.36
CA SER A 166 -2.77 14.92 -20.08
C SER A 166 -3.16 13.58 -19.45
N ILE A 167 -2.21 12.80 -18.96
CA ILE A 167 -2.39 11.41 -18.49
C ILE A 167 -2.38 11.33 -16.96
N GLN A 168 -1.80 12.31 -16.28
CA GLN A 168 -1.68 12.30 -14.81
C GLN A 168 -2.69 13.24 -14.15
N ASP A 169 -3.39 12.76 -13.13
CA ASP A 169 -4.38 13.58 -12.40
C ASP A 169 -3.68 14.59 -11.48
N HIS A 170 -2.55 14.18 -10.89
CA HIS A 170 -1.79 15.00 -9.94
C HIS A 170 -0.28 14.87 -10.13
N THR A 171 0.42 16.00 -10.14
CA THR A 171 1.87 16.07 -9.98
C THR A 171 2.19 16.79 -8.68
N VAL A 172 3.04 16.17 -7.85
CA VAL A 172 3.44 16.67 -6.54
C VAL A 172 4.95 16.59 -6.35
N LEU A 173 5.49 17.52 -5.57
CA LEU A 173 6.89 17.57 -5.18
C LEU A 173 7.05 16.97 -3.78
N ASP A 174 7.97 16.03 -3.58
CA ASP A 174 8.31 15.49 -2.26
C ASP A 174 9.20 16.47 -1.47
N ALA A 175 8.65 17.63 -1.12
CA ALA A 175 9.38 18.69 -0.41
C ALA A 175 9.88 18.23 0.98
N GLY A 176 9.16 17.32 1.63
CA GLY A 176 9.56 16.71 2.90
C GLY A 176 10.55 15.54 2.78
N GLY A 177 10.76 14.99 1.58
CA GLY A 177 11.59 13.81 1.34
C GLY A 177 11.05 12.52 1.96
N PHE A 178 9.79 12.52 2.41
CA PHE A 178 9.19 11.38 3.11
C PHE A 178 8.74 10.30 2.12
N ALA A 179 8.25 10.68 0.94
CA ALA A 179 7.76 9.71 -0.03
C ALA A 179 8.90 8.84 -0.55
N TYR A 180 10.00 9.43 -1.01
CA TYR A 180 11.18 8.70 -1.45
C TYR A 180 11.76 7.83 -0.31
N ARG A 181 11.85 8.38 0.90
CA ARG A 181 12.37 7.64 2.07
C ARG A 181 11.49 6.45 2.47
N HIS A 182 10.18 6.64 2.57
CA HIS A 182 9.26 5.62 3.06
C HIS A 182 9.00 4.54 2.03
N TYR A 183 8.95 4.88 0.74
CA TYR A 183 8.83 3.91 -0.35
C TYR A 183 10.15 3.26 -0.76
N LYS A 184 11.26 3.68 -0.11
CA LYS A 184 12.62 3.19 -0.36
C LYS A 184 13.05 3.44 -1.80
N VAL A 185 12.79 4.61 -2.35
CA VAL A 185 13.21 5.00 -3.71
C VAL A 185 14.44 5.87 -3.60
N GLU A 186 15.48 5.56 -4.37
CA GLU A 186 16.68 6.39 -4.46
C GLU A 186 16.49 7.49 -5.51
N GLU A 187 17.20 8.62 -5.37
CA GLU A 187 17.14 9.68 -6.38
C GLU A 187 17.73 9.18 -7.70
N GLY A 188 16.94 9.26 -8.78
CA GLY A 188 17.33 8.74 -10.09
C GLY A 188 16.72 7.37 -10.42
N ASP A 189 16.25 6.63 -9.42
CA ASP A 189 15.46 5.42 -9.63
C ASP A 189 14.00 5.80 -9.91
N GLY A 190 13.38 5.05 -10.83
CA GLY A 190 11.94 5.12 -11.05
C GLY A 190 11.21 3.95 -10.40
N LEU A 191 10.07 4.22 -9.77
CA LEU A 191 9.21 3.20 -9.18
C LEU A 191 7.76 3.48 -9.52
N VAL A 192 7.02 2.45 -9.96
CA VAL A 192 5.57 2.49 -10.09
C VAL A 192 4.95 1.61 -9.02
N VAL A 193 3.98 2.17 -8.31
CA VAL A 193 3.22 1.49 -7.27
C VAL A 193 1.73 1.63 -7.56
N ILE A 194 0.98 0.54 -7.55
CA ILE A 194 -0.49 0.58 -7.62
C ILE A 194 -1.03 0.28 -6.23
N ILE A 195 -1.77 1.22 -5.67
CA ILE A 195 -2.43 1.12 -4.38
C ILE A 195 -3.91 0.83 -4.61
N ARG A 196 -4.42 -0.21 -3.95
CA ARG A 196 -5.83 -0.59 -3.98
C ARG A 196 -6.69 0.38 -3.16
N PRO A 197 -8.02 0.38 -3.36
CA PRO A 197 -8.94 1.17 -2.55
C PRO A 197 -8.92 0.86 -1.03
N ASP A 198 -8.36 -0.29 -0.64
CA ASP A 198 -8.16 -0.64 0.77
C ASP A 198 -6.81 -0.19 1.35
N GLY A 199 -6.04 0.59 0.59
CA GLY A 199 -4.77 1.18 1.01
C GLY A 199 -3.57 0.23 0.98
N VAL A 200 -3.69 -0.92 0.30
CA VAL A 200 -2.62 -1.91 0.15
C VAL A 200 -2.02 -1.81 -1.26
N PRO A 201 -0.69 -1.69 -1.42
CA PRO A 201 -0.06 -1.79 -2.73
C PRO A 201 -0.23 -3.19 -3.32
N SER A 202 -0.89 -3.30 -4.47
CA SER A 202 -1.00 -4.56 -5.20
C SER A 202 0.14 -4.76 -6.19
N LEU A 203 0.77 -3.69 -6.67
CA LEU A 203 1.90 -3.76 -7.61
C LEU A 203 3.01 -2.84 -7.15
N ARG A 204 4.25 -3.33 -7.24
CA ARG A 204 5.46 -2.50 -7.15
C ARG A 204 6.47 -2.95 -8.19
N VAL A 205 6.90 -2.05 -9.06
CA VAL A 205 7.82 -2.38 -10.16
C VAL A 205 8.74 -1.19 -10.46
N ASN A 206 10.03 -1.46 -10.66
CA ASN A 206 10.97 -0.43 -11.07
C ASN A 206 10.67 0.03 -12.51
N GLN A 207 10.91 1.30 -12.79
CA GLN A 207 10.91 1.81 -14.16
C GLN A 207 12.20 1.32 -14.84
N THR A 208 12.05 0.66 -15.98
CA THR A 208 13.15 0.28 -16.88
C THR A 208 13.32 1.30 -17.98
#